data_AF-A0A6G8IMD6-F1
#
_entry.id   AF-A0A6G8IMD6-F1
#
_cell.length_a   1.000
_cell.length_b   1.000
_cell.length_c   1.000
_cell.angle_alpha   90.00
_cell.angle_beta   90.00
_cell.angle_gamma   90.00
#
_symmetry.space_group_name_H-M   'P 1'
#
loop_
_entity.id
_entity.type
_entity.pdbx_description
1 polymer ?
#
loop_
_entity_poly.entity_id
_entity_poly.type
_entity_poly.pdbx_seq_one_letter_code
_entity_poly.pdbx_strand_id
1 'polypeptide(L)'
;MNTPSATPVVIPIRPLERQAHGAARRTPKGRQVEPAARERVAALCEGLAPRADLLIEHLHRLNDAEGALRQGHLAALAERLRLSQVEVFEVASFYHHFKIVDDTAEVPRTTVRVCTSLACAMAGGEDLLARTRAALADRPHLAVEPVPCIGQCHQAPAACVGQHQLPHASPEAIGDAIARGDTGPRALPAPQANALTQLQRLLAGALTGDAVIAELKAANLRGLGGAGFPAWRKWDTVRAQPGVRYGVVNIDEGEVGTFKDWHVLTTGAPQVLEGLLIAAEVVGLSHVWLYLRDEYHDARALLEREIASLRPRLQALAERFPGYRAPAIELRRGAGAYVCGEESALIESIEGKRGLPRLKPPIVAHHGVFGRPTLAHNLETLWWVPLLLAQGGATWAAQGRRGRHGLRRFSVSGRVKRPGVHLAPAGITLRELIDEFAGGMAEGHTLHAFLPGGASGGILPASLADVPLDFDTLAEHGAFVGSMAVVVLGQHDRARDAALNLMRFFEHESCGQCTPCRAGTGQLVRLMQSPAWDGERMDELSAVMREASICGLGQAAPNPVDSVRRFFPDEVGP
;
A
#
# COMPACT_ATOMS: atom_id res chain seq x y z
N MET A 1 74.89 37.09 -4.86
CA MET A 1 73.64 37.87 -4.77
C MET A 1 72.58 36.91 -4.24
N ASN A 2 72.30 36.96 -2.93
CA ASN A 2 71.25 36.19 -2.28
C ASN A 2 70.18 37.17 -1.81
N THR A 3 68.96 37.00 -2.29
CA THR A 3 67.75 37.71 -1.87
C THR A 3 66.59 36.71 -1.78
N PRO A 4 65.61 36.94 -0.90
CA PRO A 4 65.44 36.10 0.28
C PRO A 4 64.24 35.15 0.21
N SER A 5 64.37 34.03 0.92
CA SER A 5 63.31 33.08 1.25
C SER A 5 62.09 33.76 1.85
N ALA A 6 60.92 33.56 1.24
CA ALA A 6 59.63 33.98 1.80
C ALA A 6 59.37 33.26 3.13
N THR A 7 59.25 34.02 4.21
CA THR A 7 58.88 33.51 5.53
C THR A 7 57.43 33.02 5.49
N PRO A 8 57.12 31.80 5.97
CA PRO A 8 55.75 31.33 5.99
C PRO A 8 54.93 32.16 6.97
N VAL A 9 53.78 32.66 6.52
CA VAL A 9 52.81 33.37 7.37
C VAL A 9 52.24 32.38 8.38
N VAL A 10 52.70 32.47 9.63
CA VAL A 10 52.13 31.73 10.75
C VAL A 10 50.86 32.45 11.17
N ILE A 11 49.69 31.87 10.89
CA ILE A 11 48.42 32.34 11.45
C ILE A 11 48.41 31.95 12.93
N PRO A 12 48.39 32.89 13.88
CA PRO A 12 48.38 32.54 15.29
C PRO A 12 47.02 31.94 15.66
N ILE A 13 47.00 30.66 16.01
CA ILE A 13 45.84 30.04 16.67
C ILE A 13 45.76 30.66 18.06
N ARG A 14 44.87 31.64 18.25
CA ARG A 14 44.53 32.12 19.59
C ARG A 14 43.72 31.01 20.28
N PRO A 15 44.07 30.62 21.52
CA PRO A 15 43.17 29.79 22.32
C PRO A 15 41.84 30.53 22.39
N LEU A 16 40.73 29.86 22.07
CA LEU A 16 39.42 30.39 22.42
C LEU A 16 39.46 30.56 23.94
N GLU A 17 39.42 31.80 24.43
CA GLU A 17 39.01 32.05 25.80
C GLU A 17 37.75 31.24 26.00
N ARG A 18 37.75 30.33 26.99
CA ARG A 18 36.61 29.47 27.28
C ARG A 18 35.38 30.38 27.34
N GLN A 19 34.60 30.42 26.26
CA GLN A 19 33.27 31.00 26.30
C GLN A 19 32.62 30.30 27.48
N ALA A 20 32.27 31.07 28.50
CA ALA A 20 31.53 30.57 29.65
C ALA A 20 30.44 29.67 29.07
N HIS A 21 30.48 28.37 29.37
CA HIS A 21 29.44 27.45 28.97
C HIS A 21 28.14 28.12 29.42
N GLY A 22 27.35 28.63 28.47
CA GLY A 22 26.09 29.30 28.77
C GLY A 22 25.33 28.40 29.72
N ALA A 23 24.76 28.99 30.78
CA ALA A 23 24.08 28.27 31.85
C ALA A 23 23.31 27.07 31.27
N ALA A 24 23.59 25.87 31.75
CA ALA A 24 22.93 24.66 31.30
C ALA A 24 21.42 24.93 31.29
N ARG A 25 20.77 24.73 30.13
CA ARG A 25 19.33 24.97 30.00
C ARG A 25 18.62 24.21 31.13
N ARG A 26 17.85 24.94 31.95
CA ARG A 26 17.07 24.35 33.04
C ARG A 26 15.95 23.44 32.54
N THR A 27 15.62 23.51 31.26
CA THR A 27 14.57 22.73 30.61
C THR A 27 15.11 21.97 29.38
N PRO A 28 14.57 20.78 29.07
CA PRO A 28 14.91 20.05 27.86
C PRO A 28 14.67 20.89 26.59
N LYS A 29 15.44 20.63 25.52
CA LYS A 29 15.16 21.24 24.21
C LYS A 29 13.83 20.70 23.67
N GLY A 30 12.96 21.59 23.17
CA GLY A 30 11.65 21.24 22.60
C GLY A 30 10.49 21.94 23.31
N ARG A 31 9.26 21.65 22.86
CA ARG A 31 8.03 22.12 23.50
C ARG A 31 7.95 21.53 24.91
N GLN A 32 7.65 22.36 25.90
CA GLN A 32 7.44 21.86 27.26
C GLN A 32 6.12 21.11 27.31
N VAL A 33 6.12 19.94 27.94
CA VAL A 33 4.93 19.09 28.02
C VAL A 33 4.10 19.49 29.23
N GLU A 34 2.89 19.98 28.97
CA GLU A 34 1.92 20.33 29.99
C GLU A 34 1.37 19.07 30.69
N PRO A 35 1.09 19.10 32.01
CA PRO A 35 0.50 17.98 32.73
C PRO A 35 -0.80 17.46 32.09
N ALA A 36 -1.68 18.36 31.66
CA ALA A 36 -2.94 18.01 31.00
C ALA A 36 -2.72 17.23 29.68
N ALA A 37 -1.67 17.56 28.91
CA ALA A 37 -1.33 16.85 27.69
C ALA A 37 -0.83 15.42 27.99
N ARG A 38 -0.07 15.22 29.07
CA ARG A 38 0.37 13.88 29.51
C ARG A 38 -0.83 13.01 29.88
N GLU A 39 -1.73 13.54 30.71
CA GLU A 39 -2.92 12.83 31.16
C GLU A 39 -3.82 12.47 29.98
N ARG A 40 -4.02 13.41 29.06
CA ARG A 40 -4.82 13.20 27.85
C ARG A 40 -4.24 12.11 26.96
N VAL A 41 -2.94 12.15 26.65
CA VAL A 41 -2.28 11.11 25.85
C VAL A 41 -2.29 9.76 26.58
N ALA A 42 -2.11 9.74 27.89
CA ALA A 42 -2.19 8.49 28.66
C ALA A 42 -3.58 7.86 28.59
N ALA A 43 -4.64 8.67 28.66
CA ALA A 43 -6.03 8.21 28.54
C ALA A 43 -6.35 7.71 27.12
N LEU A 44 -6.00 8.47 26.07
CA LEU A 44 -6.27 8.06 24.69
C LEU A 44 -5.51 6.79 24.26
N CYS A 45 -4.31 6.61 24.80
CA CYS A 45 -3.46 5.45 24.51
C CYS A 45 -3.59 4.34 25.57
N GLU A 46 -4.67 4.33 26.35
CA GLU A 46 -4.95 3.25 27.29
C GLU A 46 -5.03 1.89 26.55
N GLY A 47 -4.44 0.86 27.16
CA GLY A 47 -4.33 -0.49 26.58
C GLY A 47 -3.22 -0.67 25.55
N LEU A 48 -2.60 0.41 25.06
CA LEU A 48 -1.50 0.35 24.10
C LEU A 48 -0.14 0.50 24.81
N ALA A 49 0.73 -0.49 24.60
CA ALA A 49 2.06 -0.50 25.21
C ALA A 49 2.90 0.70 24.72
N PRO A 50 3.67 1.36 25.60
CA PRO A 50 4.51 2.50 25.23
C PRO A 50 5.81 2.03 24.55
N ARG A 51 5.70 1.35 23.41
CA ARG A 51 6.84 0.93 22.59
C ARG A 51 7.03 1.89 21.41
N ALA A 52 8.28 2.17 21.04
CA ALA A 52 8.61 3.05 19.92
C ALA A 52 8.06 2.53 18.58
N ASP A 53 8.08 1.21 18.36
CA ASP A 53 7.54 0.60 17.14
C ASP A 53 6.03 0.76 17.00
N LEU A 54 5.31 1.07 18.09
CA LEU A 54 3.88 1.35 18.08
C LEU A 54 3.57 2.84 17.87
N LEU A 55 4.55 3.69 17.54
CA LEU A 55 4.34 5.13 17.38
C LEU A 55 3.14 5.45 16.48
N ILE A 56 3.04 4.82 15.32
CA ILE A 56 1.94 5.06 14.36
C ILE A 56 0.58 4.64 14.96
N GLU A 57 0.53 3.54 15.72
CA GLU A 57 -0.69 3.12 16.42
C GLU A 57 -1.11 4.15 17.49
N HIS A 58 -0.14 4.71 18.24
CA HIS A 58 -0.44 5.81 19.17
C HIS A 58 -0.95 7.05 18.42
N LEU A 59 -0.33 7.41 17.29
CA LEU A 59 -0.79 8.52 16.46
C LEU A 59 -2.23 8.31 15.97
N HIS A 60 -2.61 7.08 15.57
CA HIS A 60 -4.00 6.77 15.23
C HIS A 60 -4.96 6.97 16.41
N ARG A 61 -4.58 6.59 17.64
CA ARG A 61 -5.42 6.81 18.84
C ARG A 61 -5.70 8.30 19.07
N LEU A 62 -4.68 9.15 18.89
CA LEU A 62 -4.82 10.60 19.01
C LEU A 62 -5.69 11.15 17.87
N ASN A 63 -5.38 10.78 16.63
CA ASN A 63 -6.05 11.29 15.43
C ASN A 63 -7.52 10.88 15.36
N ASP A 64 -7.85 9.61 15.65
CA ASP A 64 -9.24 9.13 15.62
C ASP A 64 -10.09 9.78 16.73
N ALA A 65 -9.49 10.05 17.89
CA ALA A 65 -10.21 10.65 19.02
C ALA A 65 -10.42 12.16 18.87
N GLU A 66 -9.53 12.85 18.15
CA GLU A 66 -9.49 14.32 18.12
C GLU A 66 -9.62 14.91 16.72
N GLY A 67 -9.65 14.08 15.66
CA GLY A 67 -9.75 14.50 14.25
C GLY A 67 -8.46 15.07 13.66
N ALA A 68 -7.42 15.24 14.47
CA ALA A 68 -6.10 15.73 14.09
C ALA A 68 -5.07 15.43 15.19
N LEU A 69 -3.79 15.69 14.90
CA LEU A 69 -2.68 15.58 15.83
C LEU A 69 -2.27 16.96 16.37
N ARG A 70 -2.50 17.21 17.65
CA ARG A 70 -2.11 18.46 18.31
C ARG A 70 -0.64 18.45 18.71
N GLN A 71 0.08 19.53 18.47
CA GLN A 71 1.53 19.63 18.75
C GLN A 71 1.89 19.33 20.22
N GLY A 72 1.08 19.78 21.17
CA GLY A 72 1.25 19.49 22.61
C GLY A 72 1.09 18.01 22.93
N HIS A 73 0.14 17.33 22.27
CA HIS A 73 -0.05 15.89 22.40
C HIS A 73 1.09 15.10 21.73
N LEU A 74 1.64 15.56 20.62
CA LEU A 74 2.84 14.97 20.02
C LEU A 74 4.06 15.08 20.94
N ALA A 75 4.22 16.22 21.60
CA ALA A 75 5.29 16.41 22.59
C ALA A 75 5.13 15.47 23.80
N ALA A 76 3.90 15.32 24.31
CA ALA A 76 3.59 14.36 25.39
C ALA A 76 3.79 12.90 24.95
N LEU A 77 3.44 12.57 23.71
CA LEU A 77 3.64 11.24 23.15
C LEU A 77 5.14 10.91 23.00
N ALA A 78 5.95 11.87 22.57
CA ALA A 78 7.41 11.71 22.52
C ALA A 78 7.99 11.38 23.91
N GLU A 79 7.53 12.09 24.95
CA GLU A 79 7.91 11.79 26.34
C GLU A 79 7.48 10.37 26.76
N ARG A 80 6.23 9.98 26.47
CA ARG A 80 5.68 8.65 26.79
C ARG A 80 6.46 7.51 26.13
N LEU A 81 6.84 7.67 24.87
CA LEU A 81 7.53 6.64 24.08
C LEU A 81 9.06 6.71 24.20
N ARG A 82 9.60 7.70 24.93
CA ARG A 82 11.03 7.99 25.05
C ARG A 82 11.70 8.22 23.69
N LEU A 83 11.00 8.94 22.82
CA LEU A 83 11.49 9.39 21.52
C LEU A 83 11.75 10.90 21.56
N SER A 84 12.54 11.40 20.62
CA SER A 84 12.64 12.85 20.44
C SER A 84 11.34 13.40 19.82
N GLN A 85 11.01 14.66 20.14
CA GLN A 85 9.87 15.34 19.51
C GLN A 85 10.02 15.45 17.99
N VAL A 86 11.26 15.51 17.50
CA VAL A 86 11.55 15.55 16.06
C VAL A 86 11.18 14.23 15.41
N GLU A 87 11.60 13.10 15.96
CA GLU A 87 11.25 11.77 15.43
C GLU A 87 9.73 11.58 15.35
N VAL A 88 9.00 11.95 16.41
CA VAL A 88 7.53 11.87 16.42
C VAL A 88 6.91 12.77 15.35
N PHE A 89 7.40 14.01 15.21
CA PHE A 89 6.90 14.95 14.21
C PHE A 89 7.20 14.51 12.77
N GLU A 90 8.41 14.01 12.51
CA GLU A 90 8.81 13.50 11.19
C GLU A 90 7.96 12.31 10.75
N VAL A 91 7.62 11.41 11.68
CA VAL A 91 6.72 10.29 11.40
C VAL A 91 5.30 10.79 11.17
N ALA A 92 4.77 11.63 12.07
CA ALA A 92 3.42 12.17 11.95
C ALA A 92 3.19 12.97 10.66
N SER A 93 4.19 13.74 10.22
CA SER A 93 4.08 14.59 9.01
C SER A 93 4.29 13.84 7.69
N PHE A 94 4.80 12.61 7.74
CA PHE A 94 5.04 11.80 6.54
C PHE A 94 3.76 11.14 6.00
N TYR A 95 2.82 10.79 6.88
CA TYR A 95 1.62 10.02 6.52
C TYR A 95 0.42 10.92 6.24
N HIS A 96 -0.24 10.75 5.10
CA HIS A 96 -1.28 11.68 4.62
C HIS A 96 -2.51 11.76 5.52
N HIS A 97 -2.84 10.70 6.25
CA HIS A 97 -4.03 10.68 7.11
C HIS A 97 -3.84 11.37 8.46
N PHE A 98 -2.62 11.80 8.75
CA PHE A 98 -2.28 12.57 9.94
C PHE A 98 -2.20 14.06 9.60
N LYS A 99 -3.10 14.84 10.21
CA LYS A 99 -3.07 16.29 10.11
C LYS A 99 -2.50 16.89 11.38
N ILE A 100 -1.33 17.51 11.31
CA ILE A 100 -0.74 18.20 12.46
C ILE A 100 -1.34 19.61 12.55
N VAL A 101 -1.82 19.98 13.72
CA VAL A 101 -2.45 21.28 13.98
C VAL A 101 -1.92 21.90 15.28
N ASP A 102 -2.10 23.21 15.42
CA ASP A 102 -1.88 23.90 16.70
C ASP A 102 -2.88 23.43 17.76
N ASP A 103 -2.49 23.54 19.04
CA ASP A 103 -3.28 22.98 20.15
C ASP A 103 -4.69 23.57 20.27
N THR A 104 -4.88 24.82 19.82
CA THR A 104 -6.18 25.52 19.86
C THR A 104 -6.93 25.50 18.53
N ALA A 105 -6.39 24.83 17.50
CA ALA A 105 -7.03 24.80 16.20
C ALA A 105 -8.37 24.06 16.24
N GLU A 106 -9.37 24.66 15.60
CA GLU A 106 -10.64 23.99 15.29
C GLU A 106 -10.44 22.97 14.18
N VAL A 107 -11.06 21.81 14.36
CA VAL A 107 -10.94 20.66 13.44
C VAL A 107 -12.34 20.17 13.09
N PRO A 108 -12.56 19.74 11.83
CA PRO A 108 -13.85 19.21 11.43
C PRO A 108 -14.17 17.97 12.26
N ARG A 109 -15.43 17.82 12.68
CA ARG A 109 -15.92 16.62 13.36
C ARG A 109 -15.94 15.42 12.43
N THR A 110 -16.14 15.65 11.14
CA THR A 110 -16.20 14.59 10.14
C THR A 110 -15.62 15.10 8.83
N THR A 111 -14.75 14.30 8.24
CA THR A 111 -14.17 14.56 6.92
C THR A 111 -14.81 13.64 5.91
N VAL A 112 -15.33 14.21 4.82
CA VAL A 112 -15.78 13.51 3.63
C VAL A 112 -14.63 13.49 2.64
N ARG A 113 -14.23 12.29 2.23
CA ARG A 113 -13.15 12.06 1.28
C ARG A 113 -13.73 11.57 -0.03
N VAL A 114 -13.48 12.27 -1.12
CA VAL A 114 -13.97 11.89 -2.45
C VAL A 114 -12.80 11.42 -3.30
N CYS A 115 -12.88 10.20 -3.83
CA CYS A 115 -11.82 9.62 -4.65
C CYS A 115 -11.77 10.31 -6.01
N THR A 116 -10.59 10.81 -6.39
CA THR A 116 -10.35 11.49 -7.68
C THR A 116 -9.32 10.75 -8.56
N SER A 117 -8.95 9.53 -8.18
CA SER A 117 -8.10 8.68 -9.02
C SER A 117 -8.84 8.13 -10.23
N LEU A 118 -8.07 7.71 -11.24
CA LEU A 118 -8.50 7.39 -12.60
C LEU A 118 -9.92 6.82 -12.76
N ALA A 119 -10.22 5.65 -12.18
CA ALA A 119 -11.55 5.03 -12.33
C ALA A 119 -12.70 5.90 -11.80
N CYS A 120 -12.49 6.59 -10.67
CA CYS A 120 -13.47 7.54 -10.13
C CYS A 120 -13.51 8.82 -10.95
N ALA A 121 -12.37 9.34 -11.40
CA ALA A 121 -12.32 10.51 -12.29
C ALA A 121 -13.12 10.28 -13.58
N MET A 122 -12.92 9.13 -14.24
CA MET A 122 -13.68 8.70 -15.42
C MET A 122 -15.19 8.56 -15.14
N ALA A 123 -15.55 8.23 -13.91
CA ALA A 123 -16.94 8.11 -13.45
C ALA A 123 -17.51 9.43 -12.89
N GLY A 124 -16.83 10.57 -13.04
CA GLY A 124 -17.32 11.88 -12.59
C GLY A 124 -16.92 12.26 -11.16
N GLY A 125 -15.83 11.70 -10.62
CA GLY A 125 -15.37 11.97 -9.24
C GLY A 125 -15.08 13.44 -8.94
N GLU A 126 -14.59 14.21 -9.92
CA GLU A 126 -14.37 15.66 -9.78
C GLU A 126 -15.69 16.44 -9.69
N ASP A 127 -16.70 16.05 -10.47
CA ASP A 127 -18.05 16.62 -10.37
C ASP A 127 -18.69 16.28 -9.01
N LEU A 128 -18.57 15.02 -8.58
CA LEU A 128 -19.01 14.59 -7.25
C LEU A 128 -18.36 15.45 -6.15
N LEU A 129 -17.04 15.64 -6.20
CA LEU A 129 -16.33 16.49 -5.23
C LEU A 129 -16.86 17.92 -5.22
N ALA A 130 -17.03 18.54 -6.40
CA ALA A 130 -17.53 19.91 -6.52
C ALA A 130 -18.96 20.05 -5.98
N ARG A 131 -19.86 19.12 -6.34
CA ARG A 131 -21.25 19.10 -5.89
C ARG A 131 -21.38 18.82 -4.40
N THR A 132 -20.58 17.90 -3.85
CA THR A 132 -20.57 17.62 -2.40
C THR A 132 -20.04 18.82 -1.61
N ARG A 133 -19.01 19.53 -2.11
CA ARG A 133 -18.55 20.78 -1.49
C ARG A 133 -19.64 21.85 -1.47
N ALA A 134 -20.35 22.03 -2.59
CA ALA A 134 -21.45 22.98 -2.67
C ALA A 134 -22.60 22.60 -1.72
N ALA A 135 -22.97 21.31 -1.67
CA ALA A 135 -24.07 20.80 -0.85
C ALA A 135 -23.79 20.86 0.66
N LEU A 136 -22.52 20.92 1.08
CA LEU A 136 -22.12 20.92 2.49
C LEU A 136 -21.46 22.24 2.93
N ALA A 137 -21.48 23.27 2.09
CA ALA A 137 -20.77 24.54 2.34
C ALA A 137 -21.25 25.29 3.59
N ASP A 138 -22.50 25.10 4.00
CA ASP A 138 -23.13 25.71 5.18
C ASP A 138 -22.89 24.92 6.48
N ARG A 139 -22.11 23.83 6.44
CA ARG A 139 -21.82 22.94 7.58
C ARG A 139 -20.36 23.04 8.01
N PRO A 140 -19.97 24.05 8.82
CA PRO A 140 -18.57 24.33 9.16
C PRO A 140 -17.89 23.23 9.99
N HIS A 141 -18.66 22.28 10.55
CA HIS A 141 -18.14 21.14 11.30
C HIS A 141 -17.74 19.96 10.37
N LEU A 142 -17.93 20.09 9.06
CA LEU A 142 -17.57 19.09 8.07
C LEU A 142 -16.44 19.60 7.17
N ALA A 143 -15.59 18.70 6.72
CA ALA A 143 -14.62 18.98 5.66
C ALA A 143 -14.89 18.08 4.45
N VAL A 144 -14.63 18.57 3.24
CA VAL A 144 -14.74 17.79 2.00
C VAL A 144 -13.44 17.92 1.20
N GLU A 145 -12.71 16.81 1.09
CA GLU A 145 -11.39 16.77 0.48
C GLU A 145 -11.27 15.70 -0.64
N PRO A 146 -10.49 15.97 -1.70
CA PRO A 146 -10.11 14.94 -2.66
C PRO A 146 -9.11 13.99 -2.00
N VAL A 147 -9.18 12.72 -2.39
CA VAL A 147 -8.18 11.71 -1.99
C VAL A 147 -7.75 10.85 -3.17
N PRO A 148 -6.57 10.21 -3.07
CA PRO A 148 -6.17 9.10 -3.93
C PRO A 148 -7.13 7.89 -3.87
N CYS A 149 -6.77 6.83 -4.57
CA CYS A 149 -7.57 5.62 -4.70
C CYS A 149 -7.86 4.98 -3.33
N ILE A 150 -9.12 4.92 -2.92
CA ILE A 150 -9.57 4.25 -1.68
C ILE A 150 -9.92 2.75 -1.87
N GLY A 151 -9.46 2.13 -2.96
CA GLY A 151 -9.67 0.69 -3.24
C GLY A 151 -11.11 0.31 -3.59
N GLN A 152 -11.90 1.25 -4.13
CA GLN A 152 -13.29 1.04 -4.55
C GLN A 152 -13.49 1.32 -6.06
N CYS A 153 -12.48 1.06 -6.89
CA CYS A 153 -12.52 1.36 -8.32
C CYS A 153 -13.64 0.62 -9.09
N HIS A 154 -14.07 -0.55 -8.60
CA HIS A 154 -15.20 -1.29 -9.18
C HIS A 154 -16.57 -0.68 -8.83
N GLN A 155 -16.61 0.21 -7.86
CA GLN A 155 -17.81 0.89 -7.36
C GLN A 155 -17.72 2.41 -7.57
N ALA A 156 -16.97 2.83 -8.59
CA ALA A 156 -16.75 4.23 -8.91
C ALA A 156 -18.06 4.97 -9.31
N PRO A 157 -18.18 6.29 -9.04
CA PRO A 157 -17.29 7.06 -8.17
C PRO A 157 -17.48 6.67 -6.70
N ALA A 158 -16.42 6.72 -5.90
CA ALA A 158 -16.44 6.30 -4.50
C ALA A 158 -16.07 7.45 -3.56
N ALA A 159 -16.66 7.44 -2.36
CA ALA A 159 -16.37 8.40 -1.30
C ALA A 159 -16.29 7.69 0.06
N CYS A 160 -15.82 8.41 1.08
CA CYS A 160 -15.80 7.94 2.46
C CYS A 160 -16.22 9.07 3.42
N VAL A 161 -17.20 8.82 4.27
CA VAL A 161 -17.67 9.76 5.30
C VAL A 161 -17.09 9.31 6.64
N GLY A 162 -16.10 10.03 7.17
CA GLY A 162 -15.31 9.54 8.30
C GLY A 162 -14.55 8.27 7.91
N GLN A 163 -15.01 7.13 8.42
CA GLN A 163 -14.54 5.77 8.09
C GLN A 163 -15.58 4.93 7.33
N HIS A 164 -16.74 5.52 7.01
CA HIS A 164 -17.82 4.84 6.30
C HIS A 164 -17.61 4.93 4.79
N GLN A 165 -17.25 3.83 4.16
CA GLN A 165 -17.10 3.77 2.71
C GLN A 165 -18.45 3.80 2.00
N LEU A 166 -18.58 4.68 1.01
CA LEU A 166 -19.76 4.84 0.17
C LEU A 166 -19.44 4.45 -1.28
N PRO A 167 -19.94 3.30 -1.74
CA PRO A 167 -19.86 2.92 -3.14
C PRO A 167 -20.89 3.67 -3.98
N HIS A 168 -20.60 3.87 -5.28
CA HIS A 168 -21.46 4.60 -6.21
C HIS A 168 -21.97 5.91 -5.60
N ALA A 169 -21.04 6.66 -5.01
CA ALA A 169 -21.35 7.80 -4.16
C ALA A 169 -22.04 8.93 -4.96
N SER A 170 -23.03 9.55 -4.32
CA SER A 170 -23.68 10.76 -4.79
C SER A 170 -23.72 11.81 -3.66
N PRO A 171 -23.94 13.10 -3.96
CA PRO A 171 -24.10 14.12 -2.93
C PRO A 171 -25.22 13.79 -1.94
N GLU A 172 -26.31 13.19 -2.43
CA GLU A 172 -27.46 12.78 -1.62
C GLU A 172 -27.08 11.62 -0.68
N ALA A 173 -26.45 10.57 -1.19
CA ALA A 173 -26.01 9.44 -0.37
C ALA A 173 -25.00 9.85 0.71
N ILE A 174 -24.10 10.81 0.40
CA ILE A 174 -23.17 11.40 1.36
C ILE A 174 -23.92 12.19 2.43
N GLY A 175 -24.86 13.06 2.02
CA GLY A 175 -25.70 13.84 2.93
C GLY A 175 -26.52 12.97 3.88
N ASP A 176 -27.07 11.88 3.36
CA ASP A 176 -27.83 10.88 4.12
C ASP A 176 -26.97 10.14 5.16
N ALA A 177 -25.76 9.72 4.78
CA ALA A 177 -24.82 9.09 5.71
C ALA A 177 -24.44 10.03 6.86
N ILE A 178 -24.19 11.31 6.55
CA ILE A 178 -23.93 12.35 7.56
C ILE A 178 -25.15 12.53 8.48
N ALA A 179 -26.36 12.60 7.91
CA ALA A 179 -27.59 12.80 8.68
C ALA A 179 -27.87 11.64 9.65
N ARG A 180 -27.52 10.41 9.26
CA ARG A 180 -27.63 9.21 10.12
C ARG A 180 -26.48 9.06 11.11
N GLY A 181 -25.40 9.82 10.95
CA GLY A 181 -24.19 9.67 11.75
C GLY A 181 -23.38 8.42 11.38
N ASP A 182 -23.54 7.91 10.16
CA ASP A 182 -22.81 6.76 9.63
C ASP A 182 -21.36 7.17 9.31
N THR A 183 -20.53 7.32 10.34
CA THR A 183 -19.12 7.72 10.22
C THR A 183 -18.14 6.61 10.57
N GLY A 184 -18.64 5.48 11.08
CA GLY A 184 -17.85 4.30 11.42
C GLY A 184 -17.65 3.34 10.23
N PRO A 185 -16.77 2.34 10.38
CA PRO A 185 -16.58 1.31 9.35
C PRO A 185 -17.90 0.60 9.04
N ARG A 186 -18.16 0.36 7.74
CA ARG A 186 -19.33 -0.45 7.34
C ARG A 186 -19.21 -1.88 7.87
N ALA A 187 -20.34 -2.47 8.23
CA ALA A 187 -20.37 -3.87 8.63
C ALA A 187 -20.19 -4.77 7.41
N LEU A 188 -19.26 -5.72 7.51
CA LEU A 188 -19.05 -6.77 6.52
C LEU A 188 -19.65 -8.09 7.03
N PRO A 189 -20.19 -8.95 6.14
CA PRO A 189 -20.65 -10.27 6.52
C PRO A 189 -19.52 -11.10 7.12
N ALA A 190 -19.87 -12.03 8.02
CA ALA A 190 -18.91 -12.98 8.54
C ALA A 190 -18.43 -13.92 7.42
N PRO A 191 -17.11 -14.10 7.25
CA PRO A 191 -16.58 -15.01 6.24
C PRO A 191 -16.88 -16.46 6.61
N GLN A 192 -16.81 -17.34 5.62
CA GLN A 192 -16.99 -18.77 5.86
C GLN A 192 -15.86 -19.29 6.76
N ALA A 193 -16.22 -19.95 7.85
CA ALA A 193 -15.26 -20.57 8.75
C ALA A 193 -14.40 -21.61 8.01
N ASN A 194 -13.09 -21.59 8.27
CA ASN A 194 -12.13 -22.57 7.78
C ASN A 194 -11.70 -23.48 8.93
N ALA A 195 -11.67 -24.80 8.73
CA ALA A 195 -11.28 -25.81 9.72
C ALA A 195 -9.76 -25.91 10.00
N LEU A 196 -8.90 -25.15 9.30
CA LEU A 196 -7.44 -25.25 9.35
C LEU A 196 -6.93 -26.66 8.97
N THR A 197 -7.57 -27.30 7.99
CA THR A 197 -7.35 -28.70 7.62
C THR A 197 -5.93 -28.98 7.17
N GLN A 198 -5.35 -28.12 6.33
CA GLN A 198 -4.00 -28.29 5.80
C GLN A 198 -2.95 -28.02 6.87
N LEU A 199 -3.18 -27.04 7.75
CA LEU A 199 -2.34 -26.84 8.93
C LEU A 199 -2.37 -28.08 9.83
N GLN A 200 -3.55 -28.64 10.12
CA GLN A 200 -3.66 -29.86 10.93
C GLN A 200 -2.94 -31.06 10.29
N ARG A 201 -3.00 -31.22 8.96
CA ARG A 201 -2.24 -32.25 8.24
C ARG A 201 -0.73 -32.07 8.42
N LEU A 202 -0.24 -30.81 8.37
CA LEU A 202 1.16 -30.47 8.61
C LEU A 202 1.58 -30.79 10.05
N LEU A 203 0.80 -30.36 11.04
CA LEU A 203 1.08 -30.61 12.46
C LEU A 203 1.00 -32.10 12.84
N ALA A 204 0.16 -32.88 12.16
CA ALA A 204 0.05 -34.33 12.36
C ALA A 204 1.13 -35.14 11.63
N GLY A 205 2.00 -34.49 10.83
CA GLY A 205 3.03 -35.17 10.03
C GLY A 205 2.52 -35.87 8.77
N ALA A 206 1.24 -35.73 8.43
CA ALA A 206 0.67 -36.25 7.18
C ALA A 206 1.08 -35.42 5.95
N LEU A 207 1.59 -34.20 6.19
CA LEU A 207 2.21 -33.32 5.21
C LEU A 207 3.50 -32.79 5.83
N THR A 208 4.60 -32.74 5.08
CA THR A 208 5.89 -32.21 5.57
C THR A 208 6.16 -30.82 5.00
N GLY A 209 7.01 -30.03 5.66
CA GLY A 209 7.39 -28.71 5.15
C GLY A 209 8.05 -28.77 3.77
N ASP A 210 8.86 -29.80 3.50
CA ASP A 210 9.46 -30.00 2.17
C ASP A 210 8.43 -30.39 1.12
N ALA A 211 7.41 -31.18 1.48
CA ALA A 211 6.29 -31.46 0.59
C ALA A 211 5.50 -30.20 0.28
N VAL A 212 5.25 -29.32 1.27
CA VAL A 212 4.62 -28.01 1.02
C VAL A 212 5.41 -27.21 -0.01
N ILE A 213 6.73 -27.08 0.17
CA ILE A 213 7.59 -26.32 -0.75
C ILE A 213 7.61 -26.96 -2.15
N ALA A 214 7.64 -28.29 -2.23
CA ALA A 214 7.56 -29.01 -3.49
C ALA A 214 6.25 -28.72 -4.24
N GLU A 215 5.11 -28.69 -3.53
CA GLU A 215 3.81 -28.35 -4.11
C GLU A 215 3.77 -26.88 -4.57
N LEU A 216 4.29 -25.93 -3.78
CA LEU A 216 4.37 -24.51 -4.18
C LEU A 216 5.23 -24.33 -5.44
N LYS A 217 6.31 -25.12 -5.57
CA LYS A 217 7.17 -25.15 -6.75
C LYS A 217 6.47 -25.78 -7.95
N ALA A 218 5.79 -26.92 -7.76
CA ALA A 218 5.02 -27.60 -8.81
C ALA A 218 3.88 -26.73 -9.35
N ALA A 219 3.27 -25.93 -8.48
CA ALA A 219 2.28 -24.93 -8.88
C ALA A 219 2.88 -23.76 -9.66
N ASN A 220 4.18 -23.52 -9.57
CA ASN A 220 4.81 -22.28 -9.98
C ASN A 220 4.13 -21.04 -9.33
N LEU A 221 3.82 -21.13 -8.03
CA LEU A 221 3.21 -20.01 -7.31
C LEU A 221 4.18 -18.84 -7.23
N ARG A 222 3.73 -17.66 -7.66
CA ARG A 222 4.48 -16.40 -7.63
C ARG A 222 3.84 -15.43 -6.64
N GLY A 223 4.60 -14.45 -6.16
CA GLY A 223 4.09 -13.38 -5.30
C GLY A 223 3.14 -12.47 -6.06
N LEU A 224 1.88 -12.42 -5.62
CA LEU A 224 0.77 -11.74 -6.30
C LEU A 224 0.58 -10.27 -5.86
N GLY A 225 1.64 -9.65 -5.35
CA GLY A 225 1.67 -8.24 -4.95
C GLY A 225 2.28 -7.29 -6.00
N GLY A 226 2.73 -7.80 -7.15
CA GLY A 226 3.32 -6.97 -8.21
C GLY A 226 4.55 -7.58 -8.89
N ALA A 227 5.58 -7.89 -8.10
CA ALA A 227 6.88 -8.28 -8.64
C ALA A 227 6.95 -9.73 -9.20
N GLY A 228 5.97 -10.59 -8.91
CA GLY A 228 5.95 -11.94 -9.44
C GLY A 228 7.12 -12.83 -8.98
N PHE A 229 7.77 -12.58 -7.85
CA PHE A 229 8.88 -13.44 -7.42
C PHE A 229 8.38 -14.83 -6.96
N PRO A 230 9.06 -15.95 -7.29
CA PRO A 230 8.61 -17.30 -6.90
C PRO A 230 8.46 -17.46 -5.38
N ALA A 231 7.27 -17.88 -4.92
CA ALA A 231 6.94 -17.95 -3.50
C ALA A 231 7.83 -18.94 -2.74
N TRP A 232 8.03 -20.14 -3.29
CA TRP A 232 8.85 -21.19 -2.69
C TRP A 232 10.31 -20.74 -2.45
N ARG A 233 10.88 -19.95 -3.37
CA ARG A 233 12.24 -19.41 -3.21
C ARG A 233 12.35 -18.44 -2.03
N LYS A 234 11.32 -17.59 -1.82
CA LYS A 234 11.27 -16.71 -0.63
C LYS A 234 11.24 -17.54 0.64
N TRP A 235 10.42 -18.60 0.67
CA TRP A 235 10.29 -19.48 1.83
C TRP A 235 11.63 -20.15 2.14
N ASP A 236 12.29 -20.75 1.14
CA ASP A 236 13.61 -21.37 1.31
C ASP A 236 14.67 -20.37 1.79
N THR A 237 14.71 -19.17 1.21
CA THR A 237 15.70 -18.15 1.55
C THR A 237 15.61 -17.75 3.02
N VAL A 238 14.39 -17.52 3.52
CA VAL A 238 14.15 -17.13 4.92
C VAL A 238 14.30 -18.33 5.85
N ARG A 239 13.81 -19.51 5.45
CA ARG A 239 13.89 -20.75 6.23
C ARG A 239 15.34 -21.15 6.49
N ALA A 240 16.24 -20.89 5.54
CA ALA A 240 17.68 -21.16 5.67
C ALA A 240 18.42 -20.19 6.61
N GLN A 241 17.82 -19.06 7.00
CA GLN A 241 18.49 -18.11 7.89
C GLN A 241 18.52 -18.62 9.34
N PRO A 242 19.63 -18.40 10.07
CA PRO A 242 19.73 -18.78 11.46
C PRO A 242 18.92 -17.85 12.37
N GLY A 243 18.52 -18.39 13.53
CA GLY A 243 17.89 -17.61 14.59
C GLY A 243 16.39 -17.33 14.38
N VAL A 244 15.92 -16.26 15.03
CA VAL A 244 14.50 -15.88 15.02
C VAL A 244 14.14 -15.28 13.66
N ARG A 245 13.07 -15.79 13.06
CA ARG A 245 12.54 -15.37 11.75
C ARG A 245 11.13 -14.81 11.93
N TYR A 246 10.80 -13.84 11.08
CA TYR A 246 9.55 -13.09 11.15
C TYR A 246 8.77 -13.17 9.84
N GLY A 247 7.46 -12.89 9.92
CA GLY A 247 6.58 -12.79 8.77
C GLY A 247 5.94 -11.42 8.66
N VAL A 248 5.65 -11.02 7.44
CA VAL A 248 4.84 -9.84 7.15
C VAL A 248 3.85 -10.17 6.04
N VAL A 249 2.59 -9.81 6.25
CA VAL A 249 1.57 -9.84 5.20
C VAL A 249 1.26 -8.41 4.81
N ASN A 250 1.57 -8.08 3.56
CA ASN A 250 1.30 -6.80 2.96
C ASN A 250 -0.14 -6.77 2.43
N ILE A 251 -0.96 -5.94 3.07
CA ILE A 251 -2.35 -5.58 2.71
C ILE A 251 -2.43 -4.06 2.49
N ASP A 252 -1.32 -3.43 2.11
CA ASP A 252 -1.28 -2.04 1.65
C ASP A 252 -1.59 -1.98 0.16
N GLU A 253 -2.83 -2.33 -0.19
CA GLU A 253 -3.34 -2.36 -1.57
C GLU A 253 -3.58 -0.92 -2.09
N GLY A 254 -2.48 -0.18 -2.28
CA GLY A 254 -2.50 1.22 -2.71
C GLY A 254 -2.45 1.42 -4.22
N GLU A 255 -2.08 0.40 -5.01
CA GLU A 255 -1.97 0.50 -6.47
C GLU A 255 -3.33 0.84 -7.11
N VAL A 256 -3.39 1.95 -7.86
CA VAL A 256 -4.64 2.47 -8.41
C VAL A 256 -5.30 1.44 -9.31
N GLY A 257 -6.59 1.17 -9.07
CA GLY A 257 -7.33 0.14 -9.81
C GLY A 257 -7.31 -1.24 -9.14
N THR A 258 -6.51 -1.45 -8.09
CA THR A 258 -6.45 -2.72 -7.36
C THR A 258 -7.45 -2.72 -6.19
N PHE A 259 -8.19 -3.82 -6.03
CA PHE A 259 -9.16 -4.05 -4.95
C PHE A 259 -9.40 -5.55 -4.70
N LYS A 260 -8.49 -6.42 -5.18
CA LYS A 260 -8.57 -7.87 -5.08
C LYS A 260 -8.24 -8.34 -3.67
N ASP A 261 -7.34 -7.65 -2.98
CA ASP A 261 -6.93 -7.97 -1.63
C ASP A 261 -8.06 -7.67 -0.65
N TRP A 262 -8.74 -6.52 -0.81
CA TRP A 262 -10.01 -6.25 -0.10
C TRP A 262 -11.04 -7.36 -0.36
N HIS A 263 -11.24 -7.76 -1.62
CA HIS A 263 -12.18 -8.83 -1.95
C HIS A 263 -11.80 -10.18 -1.31
N VAL A 264 -10.52 -10.56 -1.36
CA VAL A 264 -10.03 -11.81 -0.74
C VAL A 264 -10.18 -11.77 0.77
N LEU A 265 -9.90 -10.63 1.40
CA LEU A 265 -10.03 -10.47 2.84
C LEU A 265 -11.51 -10.54 3.28
N THR A 266 -12.40 -9.84 2.58
CA THR A 266 -13.83 -9.80 2.91
C THR A 266 -14.58 -11.09 2.64
N THR A 267 -14.11 -11.92 1.70
CA THR A 267 -14.77 -13.19 1.34
C THR A 267 -14.09 -14.43 1.96
N GLY A 268 -12.80 -14.34 2.31
CA GLY A 268 -11.98 -15.51 2.58
C GLY A 268 -10.90 -15.32 3.65
N ALA A 269 -11.04 -14.37 4.58
CA ALA A 269 -10.06 -14.14 5.65
C ALA A 269 -9.59 -15.43 6.39
N PRO A 270 -10.47 -16.37 6.80
CA PRO A 270 -10.04 -17.60 7.47
C PRO A 270 -9.09 -18.47 6.64
N GLN A 271 -9.23 -18.45 5.30
CA GLN A 271 -8.33 -19.17 4.40
C GLN A 271 -6.98 -18.49 4.25
N VAL A 272 -6.94 -17.15 4.21
CA VAL A 272 -5.67 -16.39 4.26
C VAL A 272 -4.92 -16.73 5.54
N LEU A 273 -5.62 -16.74 6.67
CA LEU A 273 -5.04 -17.04 7.99
C LEU A 273 -4.50 -18.47 8.06
N GLU A 274 -5.17 -19.45 7.46
CA GLU A 274 -4.61 -20.81 7.34
C GLU A 274 -3.31 -20.82 6.52
N GLY A 275 -3.29 -20.16 5.35
CA GLY A 275 -2.10 -20.06 4.52
C GLY A 275 -0.92 -19.39 5.24
N LEU A 276 -1.21 -18.35 6.04
CA LEU A 276 -0.24 -17.68 6.92
C LEU A 276 0.33 -18.66 7.95
N LEU A 277 -0.52 -19.43 8.64
CA LEU A 277 -0.08 -20.36 9.66
C LEU A 277 0.76 -21.51 9.08
N ILE A 278 0.43 -21.97 7.87
CA ILE A 278 1.25 -22.94 7.13
C ILE A 278 2.62 -22.33 6.80
N ALA A 279 2.67 -21.10 6.30
CA ALA A 279 3.93 -20.42 6.04
C ALA A 279 4.75 -20.26 7.34
N ALA A 280 4.09 -19.89 8.44
CA ALA A 280 4.72 -19.74 9.74
C ALA A 280 5.31 -21.05 10.26
N GLU A 281 4.60 -22.16 10.12
CA GLU A 281 5.08 -23.48 10.55
C GLU A 281 6.25 -23.97 9.66
N VAL A 282 6.10 -23.91 8.33
CA VAL A 282 7.12 -24.41 7.38
C VAL A 282 8.40 -23.59 7.44
N VAL A 283 8.29 -22.26 7.57
CA VAL A 283 9.45 -21.36 7.62
C VAL A 283 9.92 -21.14 9.06
N GLY A 284 9.14 -21.52 10.07
CA GLY A 284 9.44 -21.35 11.49
C GLY A 284 9.49 -19.89 11.94
N LEU A 285 8.39 -19.17 11.69
CA LEU A 285 8.20 -17.76 12.03
C LEU A 285 7.64 -17.64 13.45
N SER A 286 8.25 -16.81 14.30
CA SER A 286 7.78 -16.60 15.68
C SER A 286 6.76 -15.46 15.81
N HIS A 287 6.77 -14.53 14.87
CA HIS A 287 5.89 -13.37 14.83
C HIS A 287 5.51 -13.06 13.38
N VAL A 288 4.25 -12.70 13.14
CA VAL A 288 3.74 -12.25 11.85
C VAL A 288 2.95 -10.96 12.01
N TRP A 289 3.35 -9.92 11.28
CA TRP A 289 2.59 -8.67 11.19
C TRP A 289 1.67 -8.70 9.97
N LEU A 290 0.41 -8.34 10.17
CA LEU A 290 -0.52 -8.02 9.09
C LEU A 290 -0.52 -6.50 8.94
N TYR A 291 0.02 -5.97 7.85
CA TYR A 291 0.03 -4.52 7.61
C TYR A 291 -1.12 -4.16 6.67
N LEU A 292 -2.11 -3.44 7.19
CA LEU A 292 -3.33 -3.09 6.49
C LEU A 292 -3.39 -1.58 6.26
N ARG A 293 -3.64 -1.16 5.02
CA ARG A 293 -3.87 0.25 4.70
C ARG A 293 -5.00 0.85 5.53
N ASP A 294 -4.93 2.15 5.80
CA ASP A 294 -5.91 2.79 6.66
C ASP A 294 -7.32 2.77 6.06
N GLU A 295 -7.42 2.99 4.75
CA GLU A 295 -8.66 3.18 4.01
C GLU A 295 -9.60 1.97 4.11
N TYR A 296 -9.08 0.78 4.41
CA TYR A 296 -9.84 -0.44 4.59
C TYR A 296 -10.39 -0.57 6.02
N HIS A 297 -11.11 0.45 6.47
CA HIS A 297 -11.68 0.50 7.82
C HIS A 297 -12.60 -0.68 8.13
N ASP A 298 -13.42 -1.08 7.15
CA ASP A 298 -14.33 -2.22 7.24
C ASP A 298 -13.58 -3.55 7.34
N ALA A 299 -12.56 -3.73 6.51
CA ALA A 299 -11.72 -4.92 6.50
C ALA A 299 -10.82 -5.01 7.74
N ARG A 300 -10.42 -3.86 8.32
CA ARG A 300 -9.73 -3.78 9.62
C ARG A 300 -10.62 -4.34 10.73
N ALA A 301 -11.84 -3.84 10.84
CA ALA A 301 -12.80 -4.34 11.82
C ALA A 301 -13.09 -5.83 11.65
N LEU A 302 -13.16 -6.32 10.41
CA LEU A 302 -13.26 -7.76 10.12
C LEU A 302 -12.03 -8.53 10.63
N LEU A 303 -10.83 -8.10 10.26
CA LEU A 303 -9.59 -8.80 10.57
C LEU A 303 -9.31 -8.83 12.08
N GLU A 304 -9.63 -7.76 12.82
CA GLU A 304 -9.58 -7.74 14.28
C GLU A 304 -10.45 -8.84 14.90
N ARG A 305 -11.69 -9.02 14.41
CA ARG A 305 -12.59 -10.11 14.86
C ARG A 305 -12.04 -11.48 14.50
N GLU A 306 -11.54 -11.66 13.29
CA GLU A 306 -10.99 -12.94 12.83
C GLU A 306 -9.77 -13.35 13.64
N ILE A 307 -8.83 -12.44 13.91
CA ILE A 307 -7.66 -12.70 14.78
C ILE A 307 -8.11 -13.06 16.21
N ALA A 308 -9.09 -12.34 16.75
CA ALA A 308 -9.62 -12.64 18.08
C ALA A 308 -10.26 -14.05 18.13
N SER A 309 -11.01 -14.43 17.11
CA SER A 309 -11.64 -15.76 17.00
C SER A 309 -10.63 -16.89 16.77
N LEU A 310 -9.49 -16.59 16.13
CA LEU A 310 -8.44 -17.55 15.83
C LEU A 310 -7.65 -17.95 17.07
N ARG A 311 -7.46 -17.03 18.02
CA ARG A 311 -6.66 -17.25 19.25
C ARG A 311 -7.03 -18.51 20.04
N PRO A 312 -8.30 -18.73 20.46
CA PRO A 312 -8.67 -19.96 21.18
C PRO A 312 -8.46 -21.23 20.35
N ARG A 313 -8.59 -21.13 19.02
CA ARG A 313 -8.37 -22.27 18.11
C ARG A 313 -6.90 -22.66 18.03
N LEU A 314 -6.00 -21.66 18.01
CA LEU A 314 -4.56 -21.88 18.06
C LEU A 314 -4.13 -22.51 19.39
N GLN A 315 -4.75 -22.10 20.50
CA GLN A 315 -4.51 -22.71 21.81
C GLN A 315 -4.92 -24.19 21.80
N ALA A 316 -6.13 -24.51 21.32
CA ALA A 316 -6.59 -25.90 21.21
C ALA A 316 -5.69 -26.76 20.31
N LEU A 317 -5.15 -26.18 19.22
CA LEU A 317 -4.15 -26.85 18.39
C LEU A 317 -2.83 -27.09 19.12
N ALA A 318 -2.34 -26.13 19.90
CA ALA A 318 -1.11 -26.30 20.68
C ALA A 318 -1.26 -27.35 21.79
N GLU A 319 -2.44 -27.46 22.40
CA GLU A 319 -2.78 -28.52 23.37
C GLU A 319 -2.82 -29.90 22.70
N ARG A 320 -3.40 -29.98 21.49
CA ARG A 320 -3.48 -31.23 20.72
C ARG A 320 -2.13 -31.66 20.13
N PHE A 321 -1.27 -30.72 19.77
CA PHE A 321 0.03 -30.96 19.15
C PHE A 321 1.15 -30.32 19.99
N PRO A 322 1.72 -31.04 20.99
CA PRO A 322 2.65 -30.45 21.97
C PRO A 322 3.92 -29.80 21.40
N GLY A 323 4.31 -30.14 20.16
CA GLY A 323 5.43 -29.52 19.44
C GLY A 323 5.10 -28.21 18.74
N TYR A 324 3.81 -27.90 18.55
CA TYR A 324 3.36 -26.71 17.83
C TYR A 324 3.52 -25.45 18.68
N ARG A 325 4.04 -24.39 18.07
CA ARG A 325 4.13 -23.05 18.66
C ARG A 325 3.56 -22.06 17.66
N ALA A 326 2.32 -21.65 17.87
CA ALA A 326 1.68 -20.68 17.01
C ALA A 326 2.47 -19.35 17.00
N PRO A 327 2.61 -18.68 15.84
CA PRO A 327 3.22 -17.36 15.79
C PRO A 327 2.36 -16.33 16.54
N ALA A 328 3.00 -15.31 17.10
CA ALA A 328 2.28 -14.10 17.46
C ALA A 328 1.77 -13.41 16.19
N ILE A 329 0.49 -13.04 16.14
CA ILE A 329 -0.11 -12.32 15.00
C ILE A 329 -0.50 -10.93 15.49
N GLU A 330 0.05 -9.90 14.85
CA GLU A 330 -0.19 -8.51 15.21
C GLU A 330 -0.69 -7.73 13.97
N LEU A 331 -1.82 -7.04 14.11
CA LEU A 331 -2.34 -6.15 13.07
C LEU A 331 -1.69 -4.77 13.22
N ARG A 332 -1.16 -4.23 12.12
CA ARG A 332 -0.63 -2.88 12.02
C ARG A 332 -1.44 -2.09 11.02
N ARG A 333 -1.82 -0.88 11.41
CA ARG A 333 -2.58 0.05 10.60
C ARG A 333 -1.60 1.00 9.90
N GLY A 334 -1.68 1.06 8.57
CA GLY A 334 -1.02 2.10 7.78
C GLY A 334 -1.74 3.44 7.94
N ALA A 335 -1.18 4.52 7.37
CA ALA A 335 -1.72 5.87 7.54
C ALA A 335 -1.77 6.68 6.22
N GLY A 336 -2.08 5.98 5.12
CA GLY A 336 -2.26 6.58 3.80
C GLY A 336 -0.94 6.95 3.14
N ALA A 337 -0.12 5.98 2.75
CA ALA A 337 1.11 6.23 2.00
C ALA A 337 1.35 5.07 1.01
N TYR A 338 1.14 5.29 -0.29
CA TYR A 338 1.27 4.24 -1.32
C TYR A 338 2.65 3.58 -1.35
N VAL A 339 3.70 4.34 -1.02
CA VAL A 339 5.07 3.82 -0.93
C VAL A 339 5.21 2.69 0.11
N CYS A 340 4.35 2.64 1.14
CA CYS A 340 4.33 1.55 2.11
C CYS A 340 3.86 0.21 1.52
N GLY A 341 3.39 0.18 0.28
CA GLY A 341 3.23 -1.05 -0.49
C GLY A 341 4.56 -1.69 -0.87
N GLU A 342 5.66 -0.93 -0.87
CA GLU A 342 7.02 -1.45 -1.06
C GLU A 342 7.50 -2.19 0.19
N GLU A 343 8.05 -3.39 0.01
CA GLU A 343 8.35 -4.35 1.08
C GLU A 343 9.20 -3.76 2.23
N SER A 344 10.19 -2.92 1.94
CA SER A 344 11.07 -2.35 2.96
C SER A 344 10.53 -1.06 3.57
N ALA A 345 9.80 -0.24 2.82
CA ALA A 345 9.07 0.91 3.34
C ALA A 345 7.97 0.48 4.33
N LEU A 346 7.26 -0.60 4.01
CA LEU A 346 6.29 -1.24 4.89
C LEU A 346 6.93 -1.61 6.23
N ILE A 347 8.12 -2.22 6.18
CA ILE A 347 8.86 -2.61 7.39
C ILE A 347 9.27 -1.40 8.22
N GLU A 348 9.75 -0.32 7.60
CA GLU A 348 10.02 0.93 8.33
C GLU A 348 8.76 1.45 9.03
N SER A 349 7.59 1.35 8.38
CA SER A 349 6.30 1.70 8.98
C SER A 349 5.94 0.81 10.17
N ILE A 350 6.09 -0.52 10.06
CA ILE A 350 5.92 -1.47 11.18
C ILE A 350 6.84 -1.11 12.36
N GLU A 351 8.05 -0.65 12.07
CA GLU A 351 9.03 -0.23 13.07
C GLU A 351 8.76 1.17 13.66
N GLY A 352 7.63 1.79 13.32
CA GLY A 352 7.20 3.09 13.83
C GLY A 352 7.90 4.28 13.18
N LYS A 353 8.50 4.11 11.99
CA LYS A 353 9.27 5.15 11.28
C LYS A 353 8.52 5.65 10.05
N ARG A 354 9.12 6.62 9.34
CA ARG A 354 8.69 7.03 8.00
C ARG A 354 8.86 5.85 7.04
N GLY A 355 7.88 5.61 6.18
CA GLY A 355 7.91 4.54 5.16
C GLY A 355 8.88 4.83 4.01
N LEU A 356 10.16 5.02 4.31
CA LEU A 356 11.21 5.26 3.33
C LEU A 356 11.80 3.92 2.89
N PRO A 357 11.81 3.57 1.59
CA PRO A 357 12.45 2.35 1.12
C PRO A 357 13.91 2.24 1.56
N ARG A 358 14.30 1.05 2.04
CA ARG A 358 15.69 0.75 2.42
C ARG A 358 16.55 0.57 1.17
N LEU A 359 17.79 1.02 1.24
CA LEU A 359 18.80 0.69 0.24
C LEU A 359 19.09 -0.82 0.27
N LYS A 360 19.07 -1.47 -0.89
CA LYS A 360 19.38 -2.89 -1.06
C LYS A 360 20.73 -2.99 -1.79
N PRO A 361 21.65 -3.90 -1.40
CA PRO A 361 21.57 -4.88 -0.30
C PRO A 361 21.78 -4.28 1.11
N PRO A 362 21.36 -4.99 2.19
CA PRO A 362 20.78 -6.34 2.22
C PRO A 362 19.29 -6.40 1.85
N ILE A 363 18.84 -7.57 1.38
CA ILE A 363 17.41 -7.83 1.10
C ILE A 363 16.65 -8.17 2.38
N VAL A 364 15.33 -7.94 2.37
CA VAL A 364 14.41 -8.17 3.50
C VAL A 364 14.46 -9.62 4.02
N ALA A 365 14.65 -10.59 3.12
CA ALA A 365 14.78 -12.00 3.50
C ALA A 365 15.94 -12.26 4.48
N HIS A 366 16.96 -11.41 4.50
CA HIS A 366 18.07 -11.47 5.45
C HIS A 366 17.90 -10.44 6.59
N HIS A 367 17.53 -9.20 6.25
CA HIS A 367 17.38 -8.08 7.19
C HIS A 367 16.08 -7.33 6.95
N GLY A 368 14.99 -7.85 7.52
CA GLY A 368 13.67 -7.26 7.50
C GLY A 368 13.30 -6.61 8.83
N VAL A 369 12.16 -6.99 9.40
CA VAL A 369 11.59 -6.40 10.61
C VAL A 369 12.54 -6.56 11.79
N PHE A 370 12.88 -5.43 12.43
CA PHE A 370 13.85 -5.32 13.52
C PHE A 370 15.21 -5.97 13.18
N GLY A 371 15.61 -5.88 11.91
CA GLY A 371 16.87 -6.43 11.40
C GLY A 371 16.93 -7.95 11.34
N ARG A 372 15.80 -8.66 11.51
CA ARG A 372 15.72 -10.13 11.46
C ARG A 372 15.28 -10.62 10.08
N PRO A 373 15.66 -11.85 9.68
CA PRO A 373 15.14 -12.49 8.48
C PRO A 373 13.62 -12.45 8.44
N THR A 374 13.05 -11.92 7.36
CA THR A 374 11.61 -11.69 7.26
C THR A 374 11.04 -12.25 5.97
N LEU A 375 9.97 -13.04 6.08
CA LEU A 375 9.16 -13.51 4.97
C LEU A 375 8.02 -12.53 4.71
N ALA A 376 8.10 -11.76 3.62
CA ALA A 376 7.00 -10.89 3.22
C ALA A 376 6.18 -11.50 2.07
N HIS A 377 4.85 -11.50 2.24
CA HIS A 377 3.88 -11.92 1.22
C HIS A 377 2.77 -10.90 1.03
N ASN A 378 2.25 -10.82 -0.19
CA ASN A 378 0.91 -10.31 -0.42
C ASN A 378 -0.12 -11.34 0.05
N LEU A 379 -1.25 -10.89 0.56
CA LEU A 379 -2.24 -11.76 1.19
C LEU A 379 -2.85 -12.81 0.24
N GLU A 380 -3.04 -12.48 -1.04
CA GLU A 380 -3.61 -13.41 -2.01
C GLU A 380 -2.66 -14.60 -2.24
N THR A 381 -1.35 -14.36 -2.16
CA THR A 381 -0.35 -15.42 -2.28
C THR A 381 -0.57 -16.49 -1.20
N LEU A 382 -0.88 -16.08 0.03
CA LEU A 382 -1.16 -16.97 1.15
C LEU A 382 -2.54 -17.64 1.01
N TRP A 383 -3.54 -16.92 0.46
CA TRP A 383 -4.86 -17.49 0.22
C TRP A 383 -4.83 -18.73 -0.66
N TRP A 384 -3.93 -18.79 -1.65
CA TRP A 384 -3.80 -19.94 -2.55
C TRP A 384 -3.18 -21.17 -1.88
N VAL A 385 -2.40 -21.01 -0.81
CA VAL A 385 -1.61 -22.09 -0.20
C VAL A 385 -2.49 -23.28 0.25
N PRO A 386 -3.57 -23.10 1.03
CA PRO A 386 -4.37 -24.25 1.46
C PRO A 386 -5.06 -24.98 0.30
N LEU A 387 -5.54 -24.26 -0.71
CA LEU A 387 -6.20 -24.86 -1.88
C LEU A 387 -5.24 -25.68 -2.71
N LEU A 388 -4.05 -25.14 -2.93
CA LEU A 388 -2.99 -25.80 -3.68
C LEU A 388 -2.57 -27.10 -2.99
N LEU A 389 -2.45 -27.11 -1.66
CA LEU A 389 -2.14 -28.33 -0.89
C LEU A 389 -3.28 -29.34 -0.84
N ALA A 390 -4.53 -28.90 -1.07
CA ALA A 390 -5.68 -29.78 -1.17
C ALA A 390 -5.81 -30.41 -2.57
N GLN A 391 -5.51 -29.66 -3.63
CA GLN A 391 -5.73 -30.07 -5.03
C GLN A 391 -4.48 -30.66 -5.72
N GLY A 392 -3.29 -30.39 -5.17
CA GLY A 392 -2.00 -30.66 -5.80
C GLY A 392 -1.56 -29.49 -6.70
N GLY A 393 -0.28 -29.11 -6.57
CA GLY A 393 0.32 -27.98 -7.25
C GLY A 393 0.34 -28.12 -8.77
N ALA A 394 0.60 -29.32 -9.30
CA ALA A 394 0.54 -29.57 -10.74
C ALA A 394 -0.88 -29.36 -11.31
N THR A 395 -1.91 -29.84 -10.60
CA THR A 395 -3.32 -29.61 -10.94
C THR A 395 -3.65 -28.12 -10.93
N TRP A 396 -3.13 -27.37 -9.96
CA TRP A 396 -3.26 -25.92 -9.92
C TRP A 396 -2.59 -25.26 -11.13
N ALA A 397 -1.34 -25.60 -11.41
CA ALA A 397 -0.57 -25.02 -12.52
C ALA A 397 -1.23 -25.21 -13.89
N ALA A 398 -1.94 -26.33 -14.09
CA ALA A 398 -2.61 -26.66 -15.34
C ALA A 398 -3.81 -25.76 -15.68
N GLN A 399 -4.27 -24.90 -14.77
CA GLN A 399 -5.45 -24.05 -14.96
C GLN A 399 -5.18 -22.77 -15.77
N GLY A 400 -3.93 -22.46 -16.11
CA GLY A 400 -3.58 -21.28 -16.91
C GLY A 400 -3.81 -21.47 -18.41
N ARG A 401 -3.70 -20.37 -19.17
CA ARG A 401 -3.77 -20.35 -20.64
C ARG A 401 -2.40 -20.02 -21.23
N ARG A 402 -2.17 -20.41 -22.50
CA ARG A 402 -0.98 -20.02 -23.29
C ARG A 402 0.34 -20.32 -22.57
N GLY A 403 0.43 -21.49 -21.95
CA GLY A 403 1.61 -21.93 -21.21
C GLY A 403 1.87 -21.20 -19.89
N ARG A 404 0.90 -20.42 -19.40
CA ARG A 404 0.95 -19.77 -18.08
C ARG A 404 0.34 -20.67 -17.01
N HIS A 405 0.61 -20.38 -15.75
CA HIS A 405 0.33 -21.29 -14.64
C HIS A 405 -0.66 -20.74 -13.62
N GLY A 406 -1.71 -21.54 -13.38
CA GLY A 406 -2.74 -21.31 -12.39
C GLY A 406 -3.70 -20.18 -12.70
N LEU A 407 -4.40 -19.75 -11.64
CA LEU A 407 -5.41 -18.70 -11.70
C LEU A 407 -4.87 -17.37 -11.18
N ARG A 408 -5.55 -16.29 -11.54
CA ARG A 408 -5.33 -14.93 -11.05
C ARG A 408 -6.67 -14.27 -10.72
N ARG A 409 -6.68 -13.43 -9.68
CA ARG A 409 -7.76 -12.46 -9.48
C ARG A 409 -7.40 -11.16 -10.18
N PHE A 410 -8.19 -10.81 -11.18
CA PHE A 410 -8.07 -9.53 -11.87
C PHE A 410 -9.03 -8.52 -11.27
N SER A 411 -8.50 -7.39 -10.79
CA SER A 411 -9.32 -6.23 -10.41
C SER A 411 -9.68 -5.45 -11.67
N VAL A 412 -10.86 -5.68 -12.22
CA VAL A 412 -11.31 -5.02 -13.47
C VAL A 412 -12.22 -3.84 -13.16
N SER A 413 -11.87 -2.66 -13.66
CA SER A 413 -12.64 -1.42 -13.47
C SER A 413 -12.61 -0.55 -14.74
N GLY A 414 -13.25 0.63 -14.70
CA GLY A 414 -13.40 1.52 -15.85
C GLY A 414 -14.60 1.16 -16.72
N ARG A 415 -14.47 1.28 -18.05
CA ARG A 415 -15.56 1.15 -19.03
C ARG A 415 -15.94 -0.30 -19.37
N VAL A 416 -16.26 -1.12 -18.36
CA VAL A 416 -16.76 -2.49 -18.52
C VAL A 416 -18.17 -2.64 -17.97
N LYS A 417 -18.92 -3.63 -18.45
CA LYS A 417 -20.31 -3.88 -18.00
C LYS A 417 -20.39 -4.37 -16.55
N ARG A 418 -19.46 -5.24 -16.13
CA ARG A 418 -19.39 -5.80 -14.77
C ARG A 418 -18.01 -5.56 -14.17
N PRO A 419 -17.73 -4.34 -13.68
CA PRO A 419 -16.51 -4.10 -12.92
C PRO A 419 -16.52 -4.94 -11.64
N GLY A 420 -15.35 -5.44 -11.22
CA GLY A 420 -15.25 -6.35 -10.10
C GLY A 420 -13.98 -7.18 -10.12
N VAL A 421 -13.88 -8.09 -9.16
CA VAL A 421 -12.76 -9.04 -9.08
C VAL A 421 -13.16 -10.31 -9.81
N HIS A 422 -12.44 -10.62 -10.87
CA HIS A 422 -12.71 -11.78 -11.72
C HIS A 422 -11.61 -12.83 -11.53
N LEU A 423 -12.01 -14.06 -11.20
CA LEU A 423 -11.09 -15.18 -11.10
C LEU A 423 -10.93 -15.82 -12.48
N ALA A 424 -9.79 -15.60 -13.12
CA ALA A 424 -9.52 -16.06 -14.48
C ALA A 424 -8.16 -16.77 -14.60
N PRO A 425 -7.96 -17.60 -15.64
CA PRO A 425 -6.66 -18.20 -15.93
C PRO A 425 -5.55 -17.17 -16.08
N ALA A 426 -4.37 -17.46 -15.54
CA ALA A 426 -3.15 -16.73 -15.90
C ALA A 426 -2.93 -16.82 -17.42
N GLY A 427 -2.50 -15.74 -18.07
CA GLY A 427 -2.29 -15.71 -19.52
C GLY A 427 -3.57 -15.52 -20.35
N ILE A 428 -4.70 -15.23 -19.71
CA ILE A 428 -5.88 -14.68 -20.39
C ILE A 428 -5.53 -13.34 -21.04
N THR A 429 -6.14 -13.01 -22.17
CA THR A 429 -6.01 -11.69 -22.82
C THR A 429 -7.00 -10.70 -22.24
N LEU A 430 -6.83 -9.40 -22.52
CA LEU A 430 -7.82 -8.40 -22.11
C LEU A 430 -9.18 -8.66 -22.77
N ARG A 431 -9.21 -9.00 -24.07
CA ARG A 431 -10.49 -9.26 -24.77
C ARG A 431 -11.25 -10.40 -24.11
N GLU A 432 -10.59 -11.54 -23.90
CA GLU A 432 -11.19 -12.68 -23.20
C GLU A 432 -11.64 -12.31 -21.78
N LEU A 433 -10.84 -11.52 -21.04
CA LEU A 433 -11.22 -11.07 -19.71
C LEU A 433 -12.49 -10.20 -19.73
N ILE A 434 -12.60 -9.29 -20.70
CA ILE A 434 -13.78 -8.43 -20.87
C ILE A 434 -14.99 -9.26 -21.28
N ASP A 435 -14.85 -10.12 -22.29
CA ASP A 435 -15.96 -10.84 -22.91
C ASP A 435 -16.46 -11.98 -22.03
N GLU A 436 -15.56 -12.81 -21.48
CA GLU A 436 -15.92 -13.99 -20.71
C GLU A 436 -16.29 -13.66 -19.26
N PHE A 437 -15.65 -12.65 -18.65
CA PHE A 437 -15.79 -12.36 -17.21
C PHE A 437 -16.49 -11.02 -16.95
N ALA A 438 -16.06 -9.92 -17.59
CA ALA A 438 -16.66 -8.61 -17.37
C ALA A 438 -18.00 -8.40 -18.12
N GLY A 439 -18.39 -9.31 -19.01
CA GLY A 439 -19.66 -9.25 -19.75
C GLY A 439 -19.69 -8.19 -20.86
N GLY A 440 -18.53 -7.85 -21.41
CA GLY A 440 -18.37 -6.84 -22.45
C GLY A 440 -18.04 -5.44 -21.93
N MET A 441 -17.86 -4.51 -22.88
CA MET A 441 -17.70 -3.08 -22.61
C MET A 441 -18.96 -2.48 -21.98
N ALA A 442 -18.81 -1.37 -21.26
CA ALA A 442 -19.94 -0.56 -20.81
C ALA A 442 -20.78 -0.06 -22.01
N GLU A 443 -22.06 0.21 -21.79
CA GLU A 443 -22.98 0.65 -22.85
C GLU A 443 -22.47 1.93 -23.53
N GLY A 444 -22.51 1.96 -24.87
CA GLY A 444 -22.02 3.10 -25.66
C GLY A 444 -20.49 3.23 -25.74
N HIS A 445 -19.73 2.30 -25.14
CA HIS A 445 -18.27 2.31 -25.18
C HIS A 445 -17.69 1.21 -26.09
N THR A 446 -16.61 1.56 -26.77
CA THR A 446 -15.71 0.65 -27.48
C THR A 446 -14.31 0.77 -26.88
N LEU A 447 -13.56 -0.33 -26.81
CA LEU A 447 -12.24 -0.35 -26.20
C LEU A 447 -11.27 0.60 -26.95
N HIS A 448 -10.65 1.52 -26.21
CA HIS A 448 -9.63 2.44 -26.74
C HIS A 448 -8.26 2.14 -26.16
N ALA A 449 -8.18 2.04 -24.83
CA ALA A 449 -6.94 1.81 -24.09
C ALA A 449 -7.22 1.03 -22.80
N PHE A 450 -6.15 0.57 -22.16
CA PHE A 450 -6.24 -0.08 -20.86
C PHE A 450 -4.93 0.04 -20.07
N LEU A 451 -5.03 0.03 -18.75
CA LEU A 451 -3.90 -0.17 -17.85
C LEU A 451 -3.85 -1.66 -17.50
N PRO A 452 -2.77 -2.40 -17.79
CA PRO A 452 -2.69 -3.83 -17.51
C PRO A 452 -2.30 -4.19 -16.07
N GLY A 453 -1.81 -3.21 -15.30
CA GLY A 453 -1.28 -3.43 -13.94
C GLY A 453 -1.41 -2.22 -13.02
N GLY A 454 -2.52 -1.49 -13.12
CA GLY A 454 -2.75 -0.26 -12.37
C GLY A 454 -1.92 0.94 -12.85
N ALA A 455 -1.74 1.95 -12.00
CA ALA A 455 -1.01 3.19 -12.32
C ALA A 455 0.41 2.90 -12.81
N SER A 456 1.08 1.95 -12.16
CA SER A 456 2.48 1.63 -12.46
C SER A 456 2.64 0.76 -13.71
N GLY A 457 1.58 0.10 -14.18
CA GLY A 457 1.63 -0.85 -15.30
C GLY A 457 1.75 -0.24 -16.71
N GLY A 458 1.60 1.08 -16.85
CA GLY A 458 1.56 1.77 -18.17
C GLY A 458 0.16 1.78 -18.81
N ILE A 459 0.05 2.34 -20.01
CA ILE A 459 -1.22 2.48 -20.76
C ILE A 459 -1.06 1.85 -22.15
N LEU A 460 -1.81 0.80 -22.44
CA LEU A 460 -1.72 0.08 -23.71
C LEU A 460 -2.94 0.35 -24.60
N PRO A 461 -2.77 0.43 -25.93
CA PRO A 461 -3.86 0.60 -26.88
C PRO A 461 -4.67 -0.69 -27.07
N ALA A 462 -5.90 -0.55 -27.55
CA ALA A 462 -6.80 -1.65 -27.90
C ALA A 462 -6.17 -2.68 -28.88
N SER A 463 -5.18 -2.28 -29.68
CA SER A 463 -4.44 -3.18 -30.58
C SER A 463 -3.57 -4.21 -29.85
N LEU A 464 -3.24 -3.99 -28.58
CA LEU A 464 -2.49 -4.93 -27.72
C LEU A 464 -3.40 -5.72 -26.78
N ALA A 465 -4.73 -5.64 -26.95
CA ALA A 465 -5.68 -6.33 -26.06
C ALA A 465 -5.63 -7.86 -26.15
N ASP A 466 -4.96 -8.41 -27.17
CA ASP A 466 -4.76 -9.86 -27.38
C ASP A 466 -3.41 -10.36 -26.81
N VAL A 467 -2.60 -9.48 -26.22
CA VAL A 467 -1.38 -9.88 -25.51
C VAL A 467 -1.78 -10.58 -24.19
N PRO A 468 -1.17 -11.74 -23.85
CA PRO A 468 -1.50 -12.45 -22.62
C PRO A 468 -1.20 -11.62 -21.37
N LEU A 469 -2.11 -11.62 -20.39
CA LEU A 469 -1.95 -10.96 -19.10
C LEU A 469 -1.37 -11.95 -18.06
N ASP A 470 -0.06 -11.91 -17.88
CA ASP A 470 0.65 -12.55 -16.75
C ASP A 470 2.04 -11.94 -16.58
N PHE A 471 2.77 -12.30 -15.52
CA PHE A 471 4.15 -11.85 -15.32
C PHE A 471 5.04 -12.13 -16.54
N ASP A 472 5.96 -11.21 -16.85
CA ASP A 472 6.97 -11.33 -17.92
C ASP A 472 6.41 -11.32 -19.36
N THR A 473 5.17 -10.88 -19.59
CA THR A 473 4.53 -10.87 -20.93
C THR A 473 4.46 -9.49 -21.60
N LEU A 474 4.50 -8.41 -20.80
CA LEU A 474 4.25 -7.04 -21.29
C LEU A 474 5.49 -6.15 -21.35
N ALA A 475 6.65 -6.66 -20.91
CA ALA A 475 7.87 -5.86 -20.76
C ALA A 475 8.35 -5.26 -22.08
N GLU A 476 8.18 -5.96 -23.21
CA GLU A 476 8.51 -5.45 -24.56
C GLU A 476 7.66 -4.24 -24.99
N HIS A 477 6.51 -4.07 -24.35
CA HIS A 477 5.62 -2.93 -24.55
C HIS A 477 5.86 -1.80 -23.54
N GLY A 478 6.89 -1.91 -22.69
CA GLY A 478 7.16 -0.92 -21.63
C GLY A 478 6.13 -0.97 -20.49
N ALA A 479 5.43 -2.10 -20.35
CA ALA A 479 4.32 -2.29 -19.42
C ALA A 479 4.51 -3.55 -18.58
N PHE A 480 3.72 -3.69 -17.51
CA PHE A 480 3.69 -4.91 -16.72
C PHE A 480 2.33 -5.11 -16.06
N VAL A 481 1.99 -6.37 -15.74
CA VAL A 481 0.68 -6.74 -15.20
C VAL A 481 0.55 -6.48 -13.69
N GLY A 482 1.68 -6.42 -12.98
CA GLY A 482 1.75 -5.97 -11.58
C GLY A 482 0.78 -6.71 -10.66
N SER A 483 -0.08 -5.95 -10.00
CA SER A 483 -1.11 -6.42 -9.06
C SER A 483 -2.33 -7.06 -9.73
N MET A 484 -2.31 -7.28 -11.06
CA MET A 484 -3.45 -7.74 -11.87
C MET A 484 -4.62 -6.75 -11.85
N ALA A 485 -4.34 -5.46 -11.66
CA ALA A 485 -5.31 -4.39 -11.79
C ALA A 485 -5.46 -3.96 -13.25
N VAL A 486 -6.67 -4.09 -13.78
CA VAL A 486 -7.03 -3.71 -15.14
C VAL A 486 -8.02 -2.55 -15.10
N VAL A 487 -7.62 -1.40 -15.64
CA VAL A 487 -8.50 -0.23 -15.82
C VAL A 487 -8.76 -0.04 -17.30
N VAL A 488 -10.02 -0.20 -17.72
CA VAL A 488 -10.42 -0.15 -19.13
C VAL A 488 -10.92 1.24 -19.51
N LEU A 489 -10.40 1.79 -20.61
CA LEU A 489 -10.78 3.09 -21.17
C LEU A 489 -11.57 2.89 -22.46
N GLY A 490 -12.62 3.70 -22.62
CA GLY A 490 -13.41 3.75 -23.85
C GLY A 490 -12.95 4.85 -24.80
N GLN A 491 -13.53 4.89 -25.99
CA GLN A 491 -13.26 5.88 -27.05
C GLN A 491 -13.58 7.34 -26.67
N HIS A 492 -14.34 7.56 -25.60
CA HIS A 492 -14.64 8.89 -25.06
C HIS A 492 -13.61 9.35 -24.03
N ASP A 493 -12.72 8.47 -23.59
CA ASP A 493 -11.65 8.75 -22.64
C ASP A 493 -10.33 9.01 -23.39
N ARG A 494 -9.49 9.91 -22.86
CA ARG A 494 -8.18 10.25 -23.46
C ARG A 494 -7.04 9.61 -22.67
N ALA A 495 -6.13 8.94 -23.36
CA ALA A 495 -4.95 8.33 -22.74
C ALA A 495 -4.06 9.39 -22.08
N ARG A 496 -3.98 10.58 -22.68
CA ARG A 496 -3.29 11.76 -22.12
C ARG A 496 -3.81 12.16 -20.75
N ASP A 497 -5.14 12.29 -20.61
CA ASP A 497 -5.76 12.76 -19.36
C ASP A 497 -5.61 11.70 -18.26
N ALA A 498 -5.71 10.42 -18.65
CA ALA A 498 -5.40 9.31 -17.77
C ALA A 498 -3.95 9.37 -17.28
N ALA A 499 -2.97 9.52 -18.17
CA ALA A 499 -1.57 9.62 -17.78
C ALA A 499 -1.30 10.80 -16.83
N LEU A 500 -1.91 11.96 -17.07
CA LEU A 500 -1.76 13.13 -16.19
C LEU A 500 -2.35 12.87 -14.79
N ASN A 501 -3.52 12.19 -14.70
CA ASN A 501 -4.09 11.78 -13.41
C ASN A 501 -3.13 10.86 -12.63
N LEU A 502 -2.55 9.86 -13.30
CA LEU A 502 -1.60 8.93 -12.70
C LEU A 502 -0.29 9.60 -12.30
N MET A 503 0.21 10.54 -13.10
CA MET A 503 1.44 11.27 -12.76
C MET A 503 1.26 12.23 -11.58
N ARG A 504 0.08 12.85 -11.42
CA ARG A 504 -0.26 13.60 -10.20
C ARG A 504 -0.30 12.69 -8.97
N PHE A 505 -0.80 11.46 -9.13
CA PHE A 505 -0.73 10.46 -8.06
C PHE A 505 0.72 10.14 -7.69
N PHE A 506 1.61 9.85 -8.66
CA PHE A 506 3.02 9.59 -8.35
C PHE A 506 3.78 10.80 -7.76
N GLU A 507 3.43 12.02 -8.17
CA GLU A 507 3.95 13.24 -7.56
C GLU A 507 3.56 13.33 -6.08
N HIS A 508 2.29 13.07 -5.77
CA HIS A 508 1.77 13.10 -4.41
C HIS A 508 2.34 11.98 -3.53
N GLU A 509 2.44 10.76 -4.06
CA GLU A 509 2.85 9.56 -3.32
C GLU A 509 4.36 9.33 -3.25
N SER A 510 5.16 10.17 -3.90
CA SER A 510 6.62 10.09 -3.78
C SER A 510 7.05 10.33 -2.34
N CYS A 511 7.70 9.33 -1.72
CA CYS A 511 8.26 9.44 -0.36
C CYS A 511 9.31 10.55 -0.18
N GLY A 512 9.80 11.14 -1.28
CA GLY A 512 10.72 12.27 -1.25
C GLY A 512 12.17 11.90 -0.95
N GLN A 513 12.53 10.62 -0.87
CA GLN A 513 13.90 10.20 -0.51
C GLN A 513 14.93 10.48 -1.62
N CYS A 514 14.69 10.00 -2.84
CA CYS A 514 15.63 10.16 -3.96
C CYS A 514 15.24 11.33 -4.86
N THR A 515 16.24 12.12 -5.27
CA THR A 515 16.08 13.26 -6.19
C THR A 515 15.38 12.89 -7.51
N PRO A 516 15.76 11.82 -8.24
CA PRO A 516 15.12 11.51 -9.52
C PRO A 516 13.62 11.29 -9.38
N CYS A 517 13.16 10.56 -8.37
CA CYS A 517 11.72 10.39 -8.13
C CYS A 517 11.08 11.70 -7.65
N ARG A 518 11.60 12.32 -6.57
CA ARG A 518 10.99 13.51 -5.93
C ARG A 518 10.84 14.69 -6.87
N ALA A 519 11.89 14.97 -7.65
CA ALA A 519 11.88 16.10 -8.58
C ALA A 519 11.33 15.68 -9.95
N GLY A 520 11.63 14.47 -10.42
CA GLY A 520 11.25 14.00 -11.75
C GLY A 520 9.74 13.89 -11.92
N THR A 521 9.00 13.36 -10.94
CA THR A 521 7.53 13.29 -11.01
C THR A 521 6.91 14.69 -11.16
N GLY A 522 7.35 15.66 -10.35
CA GLY A 522 6.86 17.04 -10.45
C GLY A 522 7.27 17.75 -11.74
N GLN A 523 8.45 17.45 -12.30
CA GLN A 523 8.84 17.98 -13.61
C GLN A 523 8.00 17.38 -14.75
N LEU A 524 7.76 16.07 -14.74
CA LEU A 524 6.91 15.40 -15.72
C LEU A 524 5.48 15.94 -15.67
N VAL A 525 4.89 16.10 -14.47
CA VAL A 525 3.55 16.71 -14.32
C VAL A 525 3.49 18.10 -14.96
N ARG A 526 4.50 18.95 -14.73
CA ARG A 526 4.56 20.29 -15.34
C ARG A 526 4.67 20.24 -16.86
N LEU A 527 5.50 19.36 -17.40
CA LEU A 527 5.65 19.20 -18.85
C LEU A 527 4.34 18.70 -19.47
N MET A 528 3.64 17.78 -18.81
CA MET A 528 2.38 17.21 -19.31
C MET A 528 1.19 18.18 -19.32
N GLN A 529 1.26 19.24 -18.51
CA GLN A 529 0.27 20.32 -18.50
C GLN A 529 0.35 21.22 -19.74
N SER A 530 1.46 21.20 -20.48
CA SER A 530 1.60 21.89 -21.76
C SER A 530 0.73 21.23 -22.84
N PRO A 531 0.01 21.97 -23.71
CA PRO A 531 -0.76 21.38 -24.81
C PRO A 531 0.05 20.42 -25.68
N ALA A 532 1.27 20.78 -26.06
CA ALA A 532 2.22 19.91 -26.73
C ALA A 532 3.31 19.46 -25.74
N TRP A 533 3.62 18.16 -25.74
CA TRP A 533 4.63 17.61 -24.84
C TRP A 533 6.04 17.74 -25.41
N ASP A 534 6.99 18.16 -24.57
CA ASP A 534 8.41 18.17 -24.88
C ASP A 534 8.98 16.74 -24.77
N GLY A 535 8.95 16.02 -25.89
CA GLY A 535 9.29 14.61 -25.93
C GLY A 535 10.74 14.31 -25.56
N GLU A 536 11.69 15.09 -26.07
CA GLU A 536 13.12 14.90 -25.81
C GLU A 536 13.42 15.02 -24.31
N ARG A 537 12.90 16.08 -23.67
CA ARG A 537 13.10 16.29 -22.23
C ARG A 537 12.38 15.24 -21.38
N MET A 538 11.22 14.76 -21.82
CA MET A 538 10.52 13.68 -21.13
C MET A 538 11.29 12.36 -21.22
N ASP A 539 11.92 12.05 -22.35
CA ASP A 539 12.77 10.85 -22.51
C ASP A 539 13.96 10.89 -21.54
N GLU A 540 14.66 12.02 -21.45
CA GLU A 540 15.77 12.20 -20.52
C GLU A 540 15.34 12.01 -19.06
N LEU A 541 14.24 12.64 -18.65
CA LEU A 541 13.70 12.50 -17.29
C LEU A 541 13.30 11.06 -16.99
N SER A 542 12.65 10.39 -17.93
CA SER A 542 12.18 9.01 -17.77
C SER A 542 13.37 8.05 -17.61
N ALA A 543 14.42 8.22 -18.41
CA ALA A 543 15.65 7.43 -18.28
C ALA A 543 16.30 7.61 -16.89
N VAL A 544 16.50 8.86 -16.45
CA VAL A 544 17.09 9.16 -15.14
C VAL A 544 16.25 8.61 -13.99
N MET A 545 14.92 8.70 -14.08
CA MET A 545 14.01 8.13 -13.09
C MET A 545 14.11 6.62 -13.00
N ARG A 546 14.20 5.92 -14.14
CA ARG A 546 14.35 4.46 -14.21
C ARG A 546 15.68 3.97 -13.66
N GLU A 547 16.77 4.66 -13.96
CA GLU A 547 18.11 4.19 -13.62
C GLU A 547 18.55 4.57 -12.20
N ALA A 548 18.11 5.74 -11.69
CA ALA A 548 18.64 6.31 -10.45
C ALA A 548 17.65 6.33 -9.27
N SER A 549 16.40 5.86 -9.46
CA SER A 549 15.45 5.75 -8.34
C SER A 549 15.76 4.55 -7.44
N ILE A 550 15.64 4.76 -6.12
CA ILE A 550 15.94 3.76 -5.09
C ILE A 550 14.98 2.56 -5.15
N CYS A 551 13.70 2.80 -5.49
CA CYS A 551 12.66 1.78 -5.44
C CYS A 551 11.81 1.76 -6.73
N GLY A 552 11.01 0.70 -6.86
CA GLY A 552 10.17 0.46 -8.03
C GLY A 552 9.16 1.57 -8.34
N LEU A 553 8.72 2.35 -7.35
CA LEU A 553 7.81 3.48 -7.57
C LEU A 553 8.43 4.51 -8.53
N GLY A 554 9.62 5.02 -8.19
CA GLY A 554 10.30 6.01 -9.04
C GLY A 554 10.70 5.45 -10.41
N GLN A 555 10.98 4.14 -10.48
CA GLN A 555 11.34 3.46 -11.72
C GLN A 555 10.13 3.25 -12.65
N ALA A 556 8.95 3.02 -12.09
CA ALA A 556 7.72 2.77 -12.84
C ALA A 556 6.89 4.04 -13.08
N ALA A 557 7.08 5.10 -12.29
CA ALA A 557 6.33 6.35 -12.42
C ALA A 557 6.32 6.92 -13.85
N PRO A 558 7.39 6.86 -14.66
CA PRO A 558 7.34 7.35 -16.05
C PRO A 558 6.50 6.50 -17.01
N ASN A 559 6.08 5.28 -16.64
CA ASN A 559 5.39 4.36 -17.54
C ASN A 559 4.15 4.95 -18.24
N PRO A 560 3.25 5.69 -17.56
CA PRO A 560 2.11 6.32 -18.22
C PRO A 560 2.52 7.35 -19.28
N VAL A 561 3.59 8.11 -19.04
CA VAL A 561 4.09 9.13 -19.97
C VAL A 561 4.65 8.47 -21.23
N ASP A 562 5.54 7.51 -21.04
CA ASP A 562 6.20 6.78 -22.12
C ASP A 562 5.18 6.01 -22.97
N SER A 563 4.18 5.44 -22.31
CA SER A 563 3.05 4.76 -22.95
C SER A 563 2.26 5.67 -23.89
N VAL A 564 1.87 6.86 -23.40
CA VAL A 564 1.10 7.82 -24.21
C VAL A 564 1.92 8.30 -25.40
N ARG A 565 3.20 8.64 -25.19
CA ARG A 565 4.08 9.08 -26.29
C ARG A 565 4.29 8.00 -27.35
N ARG A 566 4.38 6.74 -26.94
CA ARG A 566 4.59 5.61 -27.85
C ARG A 566 3.33 5.22 -28.63
N PHE A 567 2.19 5.15 -27.96
CA PHE A 567 0.98 4.53 -28.52
C PHE A 567 -0.13 5.52 -28.89
N PHE A 568 -0.08 6.73 -28.35
CA PHE A 568 -1.08 7.78 -28.57
C PHE A 568 -0.42 9.13 -28.92
N PRO A 569 0.54 9.17 -29.88
CA PRO A 569 1.28 10.40 -30.20
C PRO A 569 0.35 11.53 -30.65
N ASP A 570 -0.77 11.22 -31.30
CA ASP A 570 -1.77 12.18 -31.77
C ASP A 570 -2.46 12.95 -30.61
N GLU A 571 -2.39 12.44 -29.37
CA GLU A 571 -2.95 13.13 -28.21
C GLU A 571 -1.97 14.14 -27.57
N VAL A 572 -0.69 14.10 -27.92
CA VAL A 572 0.40 14.82 -27.21
C VAL A 572 1.40 15.54 -28.11
N GLY A 573 1.36 15.28 -29.42
CA GLY A 573 2.11 16.02 -30.43
C GLY A 573 1.59 17.45 -30.66
N PRO A 574 2.34 18.26 -31.44
CA PRO A 574 1.92 19.60 -31.88
C PRO A 574 0.71 19.58 -32.81
#